data_AF-D8R453-F1
#
_entry.id   AF-D8R453-F1
#
_cell.length_a   1.000
_cell.length_b   1.000
_cell.length_c   1.000
_cell.angle_alpha   90.00
_cell.angle_beta   90.00
_cell.angle_gamma   90.00
#
_symmetry.space_group_name_H-M   'P 1'
#
loop_
_entity.id
_entity.type
_entity.pdbx_description
1 polymer ?
#
loop_
_entity_poly.entity_id
_entity_poly.type
_entity_poly.pdbx_seq_one_letter_code
_entity_poly.pdbx_strand_id
1 'polypeptide(L)' 'LNTKTAPFDIRFPSTNQTKHCYTRYIEYHKCRKERGPDAPECDKYARYYRSLCPSEW' A
#
# COMPACT_ATOMS: atom_id res chain seq x y z
N LEU A 1 -1.49 -22.64 0.86
CA LEU A 1 -2.12 -21.35 0.49
C LEU A 1 -1.29 -20.22 1.08
N ASN A 2 -0.45 -19.55 0.29
CA ASN A 2 0.41 -18.46 0.77
C ASN A 2 -0.19 -17.12 0.35
N THR A 3 -1.39 -16.82 0.86
CA THR A 3 -2.12 -15.59 0.52
C THR A 3 -1.54 -14.46 1.37
N LYS A 4 -0.54 -13.74 0.83
CA LYS A 4 0.06 -12.57 1.48
C LYS A 4 -0.74 -11.31 1.09
N THR A 5 -1.33 -10.64 2.08
CA THR A 5 -2.11 -9.40 1.93
C THR A 5 -1.52 -8.28 2.82
N ALA A 6 -2.10 -7.09 2.78
CA ALA A 6 -1.73 -5.99 3.67
C ALA A 6 -1.98 -6.34 5.14
N PRO A 7 -1.05 -6.04 6.06
CA PRO A 7 -1.25 -6.28 7.49
C PRO A 7 -2.26 -5.29 8.09
N PHE A 8 -2.78 -5.62 9.26
CA PHE A 8 -3.56 -4.68 10.06
C PHE A 8 -2.68 -3.50 10.49
N ASP A 9 -3.20 -2.29 10.32
CA ASP A 9 -2.52 -1.05 10.67
C ASP A 9 -3.34 -0.32 11.74
N ILE A 10 -2.80 -0.27 12.95
CA ILE A 10 -3.46 0.32 14.13
C ILE A 10 -3.81 1.81 13.94
N ARG A 11 -3.19 2.49 12.97
CA ARG A 11 -3.51 3.89 12.61
C ARG A 11 -4.87 4.01 11.94
N PHE A 12 -5.41 2.91 11.41
CA PHE A 12 -6.68 2.85 10.68
C PHE A 12 -7.63 1.78 11.27
N PRO A 13 -8.11 1.95 12.52
CA PRO A 13 -8.92 0.94 13.22
C PRO A 13 -10.37 0.86 12.71
N SER A 14 -10.83 1.84 11.93
CA SER A 14 -12.20 1.87 11.41
C SER A 14 -12.41 0.90 10.27
N THR A 15 -13.64 0.38 10.11
CA THR A 15 -14.03 -0.46 8.96
C THR A 15 -13.82 0.24 7.62
N ASN A 16 -13.96 1.57 7.56
CA ASN A 16 -13.66 2.33 6.35
C ASN A 16 -12.15 2.41 6.11
N GLN A 17 -11.67 1.70 5.07
CA GLN A 17 -10.25 1.59 4.71
C GLN A 17 -9.79 2.59 3.64
N THR A 18 -10.63 3.54 3.20
CA THR A 18 -10.28 4.53 2.16
C THR A 18 -9.02 5.32 2.50
N LYS A 19 -8.89 5.79 3.75
CA LYS A 19 -7.67 6.50 4.21
C LYS A 19 -6.44 5.59 4.22
N HIS A 20 -6.61 4.32 4.62
CA HIS A 20 -5.53 3.35 4.64
C HIS A 20 -5.00 3.07 3.22
N CYS A 21 -5.91 2.81 2.27
CA CYS A 21 -5.59 2.68 0.85
C CYS A 21 -4.80 3.90 0.33
N TYR A 22 -5.34 5.10 0.54
CA TYR A 22 -4.73 6.33 0.03
C TYR A 22 -3.33 6.59 0.64
N THR A 23 -3.16 6.34 1.94
CA THR A 23 -1.84 6.45 2.59
C THR A 23 -0.83 5.48 1.97
N ARG A 24 -1.21 4.21 1.74
CA ARG A 24 -0.30 3.23 1.11
C ARG A 24 0.03 3.57 -0.34
N TYR A 25 -0.92 4.13 -1.08
CA TYR A 25 -0.69 4.63 -2.44
C TYR A 25 0.35 5.76 -2.46
N ILE A 26 0.21 6.75 -1.58
CA ILE A 26 1.20 7.84 -1.44
C ILE A 26 2.57 7.30 -1.03
N GLU A 27 2.62 6.40 -0.05
CA GLU A 27 3.89 5.81 0.43
C GLU A 27 4.64 5.11 -0.72
N TYR A 28 3.93 4.37 -1.57
CA TYR A 28 4.51 3.74 -2.75
C TYR A 28 5.08 4.75 -3.74
N HIS A 29 4.29 5.76 -4.14
CA HIS A 29 4.74 6.75 -5.11
C HIS A 29 5.85 7.65 -4.58
N LYS A 30 5.82 7.99 -3.28
CA LYS A 30 6.91 8.69 -2.62
C LYS A 30 8.19 7.85 -2.62
N CYS A 31 8.08 6.57 -2.26
CA CYS A 31 9.21 5.64 -2.29
C CYS A 31 9.83 5.55 -3.68
N ARG A 32 9.01 5.37 -4.73
CA ARG A 32 9.50 5.34 -6.13
C ARG A 32 10.16 6.64 -6.57
N LYS A 33 9.68 7.79 -6.10
CA LYS A 33 10.26 9.09 -6.41
C LYS A 33 11.63 9.28 -5.74
N GLU A 34 11.79 8.82 -4.50
CA GLU A 34 13.02 9.00 -3.71
C GLU A 34 14.09 7.95 -4.01
N ARG A 35 13.69 6.71 -4.27
CA ARG A 35 14.61 5.56 -4.43
C ARG A 35 14.85 5.16 -5.87
N GLY A 36 13.97 5.59 -6.78
CA GLY A 36 14.01 5.22 -8.19
C GLY A 36 12.97 4.15 -8.55
N PRO A 37 12.79 3.90 -9.86
CA PRO A 37 11.72 3.05 -10.39
C PRO A 37 11.85 1.56 -10.02
N ASP A 38 13.07 1.05 -9.82
CA ASP A 38 13.37 -0.37 -9.62
C ASP A 38 13.78 -0.70 -8.17
N ALA A 39 13.44 0.17 -7.23
CA ALA A 39 13.75 0.01 -5.82
C ALA A 39 12.91 -1.13 -5.18
N PRO A 40 13.50 -2.30 -4.87
CA PRO A 40 12.77 -3.46 -4.35
C PRO A 40 12.14 -3.20 -2.98
N GLU A 41 12.65 -2.24 -2.22
CA GLU A 41 12.07 -1.81 -0.95
C GLU A 41 10.67 -1.19 -1.11
N CYS A 42 10.34 -0.69 -2.31
CA CYS A 42 9.04 -0.09 -2.60
C CYS A 42 7.95 -1.13 -2.92
N ASP A 43 8.33 -2.36 -3.29
CA ASP A 43 7.40 -3.44 -3.66
C ASP A 43 6.46 -3.85 -2.53
N LYS A 44 6.89 -3.67 -1.28
CA LYS A 44 6.01 -3.92 -0.12
C LYS A 44 4.81 -2.96 -0.12
N TYR A 45 5.05 -1.67 -0.37
CA TYR A 45 3.97 -0.68 -0.46
C TYR A 45 3.11 -0.94 -1.69
N ALA A 46 3.73 -1.37 -2.78
CA ALA A 46 3.05 -1.73 -4.01
C ALA A 46 2.02 -2.85 -3.81
N ARG A 47 2.40 -3.89 -3.06
CA ARG A 47 1.49 -4.98 -2.69
C ARG A 47 0.37 -4.48 -1.79
N TYR A 48 0.68 -3.67 -0.78
CA TYR A 48 -0.31 -3.21 0.19
C TYR A 48 -1.39 -2.33 -0.43
N TYR A 49 -1.02 -1.32 -1.22
CA TYR A 49 -2.03 -0.46 -1.85
C TYR A 49 -2.88 -1.25 -2.85
N ARG A 50 -2.30 -2.18 -3.63
CA ARG A 50 -3.06 -3.04 -4.56
C ARG A 50 -4.02 -4.00 -3.85
N SER A 51 -3.73 -4.40 -2.61
CA SER A 51 -4.63 -5.23 -1.81
C SER A 51 -5.75 -4.44 -1.12
N LEU A 52 -5.55 -3.14 -0.87
CA LEU A 52 -6.48 -2.29 -0.12
C LEU A 52 -7.38 -1.44 -1.03
N CYS A 53 -6.84 -0.95 -2.15
CA CYS A 53 -7.50 -0.03 -3.04
C CYS A 53 -8.32 -0.78 -4.11
N PRO A 54 -9.51 -0.28 -4.48
CA PRO A 54 -10.20 -0.72 -5.69
C PRO A 54 -9.29 -0.56 -6.91
N SER A 55 -9.35 -1.50 -7.86
CA SER A 55 -8.51 -1.45 -9.07
C SER A 55 -8.89 -0.30 -10.02
N GLU A 56 -10.06 0.30 -9.84
CA GLU A 56 -10.58 1.43 -10.63
C GLU A 56 -10.09 2.80 -10.14
N TRP A 57 -9.41 2.85 -8.99
CA TRP A 57 -8.88 4.09 -8.39
C TRP A 57 -7.50 4.46 -8.95
#